data_AF-A0A4R6WGL2-F1
#
_entry.id   AF-A0A4R6WGL2-F1
#
_cell.length_a   1.000
_cell.length_b   1.000
_cell.length_c   1.000
_cell.angle_alpha   90.00
_cell.angle_beta   90.00
_cell.angle_gamma   90.00
#
_symmetry.space_group_name_H-M   'P 1'
#
loop_
_entity.id
_entity.type
_entity.pdbx_description
1 polymer ?
#
loop_
_entity_poly.entity_id
_entity_poly.type
_entity_poly.pdbx_seq_one_letter_code
_entity_poly.pdbx_strand_id
1 'polypeptide(L)'
;MKKQIIAIILSATTMFNVVMAQNSSEISPLSIGDPMSDIVISNLKNYPKDEVNISDFKGKLLILDFWATWCPTCYEYFPKLDMLQKEFDNQVQIILVNPEETKDTKDKIANLFLKLKENVGYEVKLPFVNHDPVLGKLFPFRTLPQYIWIDSEGKVRAVTDILSVTSENIRHLLQGGFLHNKQDIYNYDRSKPFAAELFERKEVNRKYRSQITGYIEGISGYNSFGTNGTVRERRVYRSNMRLKMLLTLDRVFDELRGDKVIRNFPNSQIIFKTTNPKFESDFRSADSFNPDELYTYEILLPDTLPFTVVRDFMREDLSRYFNFNIKREERKVPVYVLKSTPRLAKIESTFDVVKEAVATAYYKTRSVHSMDKNASKKYLKNATIEQLINVLNNFSQIPILSDEVFTHQSQRYDFDFPNNLYELTSEQLKEYLLSYGFEVAEKERLLPIVTFTDRY
;
A
#
# COMPACT_ATOMS: atom_id res chain seq x y z
N MET A 1 1.15 62.24 39.51
CA MET A 1 1.83 60.93 39.37
C MET A 1 0.86 59.75 39.17
N LYS A 2 -0.12 59.50 40.06
CA LYS A 2 -1.01 58.31 39.93
C LYS A 2 -1.84 58.23 38.63
N LYS A 3 -2.32 59.36 38.08
CA LYS A 3 -3.13 59.36 36.83
C LYS A 3 -2.31 59.09 35.55
N GLN A 4 -1.03 59.47 35.52
CA GLN A 4 -0.15 59.22 34.36
C GLN A 4 0.32 57.77 34.30
N ILE A 5 0.50 57.12 35.46
CA ILE A 5 0.87 55.70 35.54
C ILE A 5 -0.27 54.79 35.06
N ILE A 6 -1.53 55.13 35.38
CA ILE A 6 -2.70 54.35 34.93
C ILE A 6 -2.87 54.43 33.40
N ALA A 7 -2.64 55.60 32.78
CA ALA A 7 -2.75 55.76 31.33
C ALA A 7 -1.66 54.99 30.56
N ILE A 8 -0.44 54.91 31.10
CA ILE A 8 0.67 54.15 30.50
C ILE A 8 0.44 52.62 30.65
N ILE A 9 -0.16 52.19 31.74
CA ILE A 9 -0.49 50.76 31.94
C ILE A 9 -1.67 50.34 31.02
N LEU A 10 -2.65 51.21 30.79
CA LEU A 10 -3.77 50.94 29.86
C LEU A 10 -3.34 50.92 28.39
N SER A 11 -2.39 51.78 27.98
CA SER A 11 -1.84 51.76 26.62
C SER A 11 -0.87 50.60 26.39
N ALA A 12 -0.09 50.21 27.40
CA ALA A 12 0.80 49.05 27.32
C ALA A 12 0.03 47.73 27.28
N THR A 13 -1.11 47.61 28.00
CA THR A 13 -1.95 46.41 27.98
C THR A 13 -2.78 46.29 26.69
N THR A 14 -3.17 47.41 26.07
CA THR A 14 -3.81 47.38 24.74
C THR A 14 -2.80 47.08 23.63
N MET A 15 -1.56 47.56 23.71
CA MET A 15 -0.49 47.17 22.77
C MET A 15 -0.05 45.71 22.93
N PHE A 16 -0.02 45.15 24.15
CA PHE A 16 0.34 43.74 24.35
C PHE A 16 -0.71 42.75 23.80
N ASN A 17 -2.00 43.09 23.85
CA ASN A 17 -3.05 42.23 23.32
C ASN A 17 -3.14 42.26 21.78
N VAL A 18 -2.70 43.34 21.13
CA VAL A 18 -2.65 43.42 19.66
C VAL A 18 -1.42 42.67 19.10
N VAL A 19 -0.31 42.62 19.84
CA VAL A 19 0.92 41.93 19.41
C VAL A 19 0.82 40.40 19.52
N MET A 20 0.02 39.86 20.45
CA MET A 20 -0.19 38.41 20.58
C MET A 20 -1.28 37.84 19.64
N ALA A 21 -1.98 38.70 18.90
CA ALA A 21 -3.01 38.31 17.95
C ALA A 21 -2.52 38.25 16.49
N GLN A 22 -1.23 38.47 16.24
CA GLN A 22 -0.64 38.33 14.91
C GLN A 22 0.19 37.05 14.81
N ASN A 23 -0.31 36.16 13.95
CA ASN A 23 0.41 35.14 13.18
C ASN A 23 0.48 33.71 13.73
N SER A 24 -0.68 33.12 13.99
CA SER A 24 -1.01 31.88 13.29
C SER A 24 -2.31 32.11 12.53
N SER A 25 -2.24 32.50 11.26
CA SER A 25 -3.38 32.44 10.37
C SER A 25 -3.86 30.99 10.37
N GLU A 26 -5.01 30.72 10.99
CA GLU A 26 -5.60 29.38 11.02
C GLU A 26 -5.95 29.02 9.57
N ILE A 27 -5.19 28.09 8.98
CA ILE A 27 -5.38 27.66 7.59
C ILE A 27 -6.74 26.96 7.51
N SER A 28 -7.70 27.61 6.86
CA SER A 28 -9.06 27.08 6.69
C SER A 28 -9.12 26.19 5.44
N PRO A 29 -9.78 25.02 5.51
CA PRO A 29 -9.99 24.17 4.34
C PRO A 29 -10.74 24.89 3.21
N LEU A 30 -10.34 24.63 1.96
CA LEU A 30 -10.99 25.16 0.76
C LEU A 30 -11.99 24.15 0.20
N SER A 31 -13.09 24.68 -0.33
CA SER A 31 -14.15 23.95 -1.01
C SER A 31 -14.11 24.17 -2.52
N ILE A 32 -14.84 23.34 -3.27
CA ILE A 32 -15.04 23.55 -4.70
C ILE A 32 -15.73 24.89 -4.91
N GLY A 33 -15.17 25.69 -5.80
CA GLY A 33 -15.63 27.04 -6.09
C GLY A 33 -14.87 28.12 -5.35
N ASP A 34 -14.08 27.79 -4.33
CA ASP A 34 -13.28 28.80 -3.63
C ASP A 34 -12.10 29.24 -4.50
N PRO A 35 -11.75 30.54 -4.48
CA PRO A 35 -10.49 31.00 -5.05
C PRO A 35 -9.33 30.48 -4.20
N MET A 36 -8.28 30.00 -4.85
CA MET A 36 -7.04 29.67 -4.15
C MET A 36 -6.38 30.96 -3.67
N SER A 37 -6.04 31.01 -2.38
CA SER A 37 -5.17 32.06 -1.85
C SER A 37 -3.81 32.00 -2.55
N ASP A 38 -3.14 33.13 -2.72
CA ASP A 38 -1.83 33.12 -3.38
C ASP A 38 -0.75 32.62 -2.43
N ILE A 39 -0.60 31.30 -2.39
CA ILE A 39 0.28 30.57 -1.49
C ILE A 39 1.54 30.18 -2.22
N VAL A 40 2.66 30.25 -1.49
CA VAL A 40 3.96 29.79 -1.97
C VAL A 40 4.05 28.28 -1.79
N ILE A 41 4.29 27.56 -2.89
CA ILE A 41 4.78 26.18 -2.89
C ILE A 41 6.31 26.25 -2.81
N SER A 42 6.86 25.98 -1.62
CA SER A 42 8.31 25.97 -1.38
C SER A 42 8.92 24.59 -1.58
N ASN A 43 10.24 24.53 -1.76
CA ASN A 43 11.02 23.30 -1.95
C ASN A 43 10.58 22.44 -3.14
N LEU A 44 10.07 23.09 -4.19
CA LEU A 44 9.67 22.43 -5.43
C LEU A 44 10.91 21.83 -6.11
N LYS A 45 10.83 20.57 -6.49
CA LYS A 45 11.89 19.84 -7.20
C LYS A 45 11.43 19.51 -8.61
N ASN A 46 12.39 19.23 -9.50
CA ASN A 46 12.15 19.02 -10.92
C ASN A 46 11.40 20.17 -11.61
N TYR A 47 11.61 21.39 -11.14
CA TYR A 47 11.03 22.60 -11.71
C TYR A 47 12.10 23.70 -11.80
N PRO A 48 12.01 24.66 -12.75
CA PRO A 48 13.03 25.70 -12.91
C PRO A 48 13.25 26.60 -11.68
N LYS A 49 12.23 26.72 -10.81
CA LYS A 49 12.29 27.48 -9.56
C LYS A 49 12.03 26.53 -8.38
N ASP A 50 12.80 26.69 -7.30
CA ASP A 50 12.58 25.96 -6.05
C ASP A 50 11.36 26.46 -5.25
N GLU A 51 10.86 27.65 -5.58
CA GLU A 51 9.65 28.23 -4.97
C GLU A 51 8.80 28.91 -6.05
N VAL A 52 7.48 28.72 -5.96
CA VAL A 52 6.49 29.28 -6.88
C VAL A 52 5.25 29.70 -6.13
N ASN A 53 4.60 30.76 -6.57
CA ASN A 53 3.26 31.11 -6.11
C ASN A 53 2.22 30.36 -6.92
N ILE A 54 1.05 30.13 -6.35
CA ILE A 54 -0.05 29.50 -7.09
C ILE A 54 -0.49 30.42 -8.25
N SER A 55 -0.38 31.73 -8.09
CA SER A 55 -0.59 32.70 -9.16
C SER A 55 0.38 32.56 -10.33
N ASP A 56 1.55 31.93 -10.16
CA ASP A 56 2.49 31.65 -11.27
C ASP A 56 1.92 30.65 -12.29
N PHE A 57 0.86 29.91 -11.92
CA PHE A 57 0.18 28.95 -12.80
C PHE A 57 -1.08 29.50 -13.45
N LYS A 58 -1.41 30.79 -13.25
CA LYS A 58 -2.54 31.43 -13.94
C LYS A 58 -2.44 31.27 -15.46
N GLY A 59 -3.58 31.03 -16.09
CA GLY A 59 -3.65 30.70 -17.52
C GLY A 59 -3.50 29.19 -17.82
N LYS A 60 -3.09 28.37 -16.84
CA LYS A 60 -3.04 26.91 -16.96
C LYS A 60 -4.02 26.24 -16.00
N LEU A 61 -4.46 25.04 -16.33
CA LEU A 61 -5.09 24.12 -15.39
C LEU A 61 -4.00 23.50 -14.51
N LEU A 62 -4.03 23.79 -13.21
CA LEU A 62 -3.13 23.21 -12.21
C LEU A 62 -3.79 21.99 -11.57
N ILE A 63 -3.09 20.85 -11.57
CA ILE A 63 -3.51 19.61 -10.93
C ILE A 63 -2.51 19.27 -9.84
N LEU A 64 -2.96 19.23 -8.59
CA LEU A 64 -2.15 18.80 -7.45
C LEU A 64 -2.46 17.34 -7.13
N ASP A 65 -1.48 16.45 -7.28
CA ASP A 65 -1.60 15.02 -6.92
C ASP A 65 -1.08 14.78 -5.51
N PHE A 66 -1.98 14.55 -4.56
CA PHE A 66 -1.65 14.25 -3.18
C PHE A 66 -1.31 12.77 -3.06
N TRP A 67 -0.10 12.48 -2.58
CA TRP A 67 0.44 11.13 -2.52
C TRP A 67 1.27 10.86 -1.26
N ALA A 68 1.52 9.58 -0.98
CA ALA A 68 2.37 9.15 0.13
C ALA A 68 3.17 7.88 -0.21
N THR A 69 4.30 7.66 0.45
CA THR A 69 5.16 6.49 0.21
C THR A 69 4.49 5.16 0.59
N TRP A 70 3.53 5.20 1.50
CA TRP A 70 2.71 4.07 1.90
C TRP A 70 1.46 3.85 1.03
N CYS A 71 1.29 4.64 -0.04
CA CYS A 71 0.21 4.52 -1.02
C CYS A 71 0.76 3.97 -2.35
N PRO A 72 0.75 2.65 -2.57
CA PRO A 72 1.24 2.04 -3.81
C PRO A 72 0.58 2.60 -5.06
N THR A 73 -0.75 2.66 -5.03
CA THR A 73 -1.57 3.14 -6.15
C THR A 73 -1.25 4.58 -6.55
N CYS A 74 -0.73 5.40 -5.65
CA CYS A 74 -0.35 6.78 -5.97
C CYS A 74 0.86 6.82 -6.93
N TYR A 75 1.99 6.22 -6.54
CA TYR A 75 3.21 6.29 -7.34
C TYR A 75 3.21 5.32 -8.54
N GLU A 76 2.35 4.30 -8.55
CA GLU A 76 2.07 3.50 -9.75
C GLU A 76 1.49 4.35 -10.88
N TYR A 77 0.86 5.49 -10.57
CA TYR A 77 0.20 6.35 -11.55
C TYR A 77 1.08 7.48 -12.09
N PHE A 78 2.25 7.73 -11.49
CA PHE A 78 3.17 8.79 -11.94
C PHE A 78 3.52 8.71 -13.44
N PRO A 79 3.77 7.53 -14.04
CA PRO A 79 4.01 7.44 -15.48
C PRO A 79 2.84 7.94 -16.34
N LYS A 80 1.60 7.69 -15.90
CA LYS A 80 0.42 8.22 -16.60
C LYS A 80 0.32 9.73 -16.44
N LEU A 81 0.62 10.27 -15.25
CA LEU A 81 0.67 11.72 -15.03
C LEU A 81 1.76 12.38 -15.89
N ASP A 82 2.93 11.77 -16.05
CA ASP A 82 3.98 12.23 -16.97
C ASP A 82 3.45 12.31 -18.42
N MET A 83 2.70 11.30 -18.85
CA MET A 83 2.10 11.28 -20.19
C MET A 83 1.08 12.40 -20.35
N LEU A 84 0.21 12.62 -19.35
CA LEU A 84 -0.77 13.69 -19.38
C LEU A 84 -0.12 15.08 -19.34
N GLN A 85 0.92 15.27 -18.51
CA GLN A 85 1.70 16.50 -18.49
C GLN A 85 2.28 16.82 -19.87
N LYS A 86 2.77 15.82 -20.60
CA LYS A 86 3.29 16.00 -21.96
C LYS A 86 2.20 16.23 -22.99
N GLU A 87 1.07 15.53 -22.89
CA GLU A 87 -0.07 15.69 -23.80
C GLU A 87 -0.65 17.11 -23.72
N PHE A 88 -0.68 17.70 -22.53
CA PHE A 88 -1.31 18.99 -22.26
C PHE A 88 -0.35 20.13 -21.88
N ASP A 89 0.96 19.93 -22.03
CA ASP A 89 2.09 20.79 -21.62
C ASP A 89 1.80 22.28 -21.35
N ASN A 90 1.43 23.05 -22.38
CA ASN A 90 1.21 24.50 -22.25
C ASN A 90 -0.11 24.87 -21.57
N GLN A 91 -1.03 23.93 -21.43
CA GLN A 91 -2.37 24.12 -20.88
C GLN A 91 -2.50 23.57 -19.46
N VAL A 92 -1.64 22.61 -19.05
CA VAL A 92 -1.73 21.91 -17.77
C VAL A 92 -0.40 21.90 -17.04
N GLN A 93 -0.45 22.11 -15.73
CA GLN A 93 0.65 21.82 -14.82
C GLN A 93 0.21 20.78 -13.79
N ILE A 94 0.91 19.67 -13.69
CA ILE A 94 0.74 18.65 -12.66
C ILE A 94 1.89 18.80 -11.65
N ILE A 95 1.56 18.79 -10.36
CA ILE A 95 2.53 18.82 -9.26
C ILE A 95 2.22 17.68 -8.29
N LEU A 96 3.22 16.86 -8.00
CA LEU A 96 3.12 15.81 -6.98
C LEU A 96 3.33 16.41 -5.60
N VAL A 97 2.32 16.35 -4.75
CA VAL A 97 2.33 16.92 -3.40
C VAL A 97 2.39 15.79 -2.38
N ASN A 98 3.43 15.77 -1.55
CA ASN A 98 3.48 14.94 -0.35
C ASN A 98 3.28 15.83 0.89
N PRO A 99 2.08 15.86 1.49
CA PRO A 99 1.79 16.69 2.66
C PRO A 99 2.42 16.17 3.96
N GLU A 100 2.64 17.05 4.94
CA GLU A 100 3.11 16.67 6.29
C GLU A 100 2.21 15.64 6.99
N GLU A 101 0.91 15.68 6.74
CA GLU A 101 -0.10 14.79 7.32
C GLU A 101 0.14 13.31 6.96
N THR A 102 0.88 13.04 5.88
CA THR A 102 1.25 11.67 5.46
C THR A 102 2.27 11.02 6.38
N LYS A 103 3.00 11.82 7.18
CA LYS A 103 4.08 11.37 8.09
C LYS A 103 5.18 10.57 7.36
N ASP A 104 5.36 10.85 6.09
CA ASP A 104 6.55 10.41 5.38
C ASP A 104 7.80 11.11 5.95
N THR A 105 8.97 10.67 5.52
CA THR A 105 10.23 11.34 5.80
C THR A 105 10.94 11.58 4.48
N LYS A 106 11.83 12.57 4.43
CA LYS A 106 12.68 12.81 3.24
C LYS A 106 13.38 11.54 2.77
N ASP A 107 13.88 10.73 3.70
CA ASP A 107 14.53 9.45 3.39
C ASP A 107 13.55 8.44 2.78
N LYS A 108 12.31 8.34 3.27
CA LYS A 108 11.31 7.42 2.68
C LYS A 108 11.00 7.81 1.23
N ILE A 109 10.86 9.10 0.96
CA ILE A 109 10.55 9.62 -0.39
C ILE A 109 11.74 9.43 -1.32
N ALA A 110 12.94 9.84 -0.89
CA ALA A 110 14.16 9.67 -1.70
C ALA A 110 14.41 8.19 -2.01
N ASN A 111 14.22 7.31 -1.01
CA ASN A 111 14.26 5.88 -1.23
C ASN A 111 13.22 5.48 -2.28
N LEU A 112 11.95 5.84 -2.14
CA LEU A 112 10.93 5.51 -3.16
C LEU A 112 11.32 5.95 -4.58
N PHE A 113 11.89 7.13 -4.76
CA PHE A 113 12.26 7.60 -6.11
C PHE A 113 13.43 6.82 -6.70
N LEU A 114 14.45 6.52 -5.88
CA LEU A 114 15.52 5.60 -6.27
C LEU A 114 14.96 4.23 -6.65
N LYS A 115 14.02 3.73 -5.85
CA LYS A 115 13.33 2.46 -6.10
C LYS A 115 12.57 2.47 -7.44
N LEU A 116 11.86 3.54 -7.79
CA LEU A 116 11.16 3.64 -9.07
C LEU A 116 12.15 3.62 -10.25
N LYS A 117 13.25 4.36 -10.14
CA LYS A 117 14.30 4.41 -11.17
C LYS A 117 14.96 3.05 -11.36
N GLU A 118 15.35 2.39 -10.27
CA GLU A 118 16.11 1.14 -10.31
C GLU A 118 15.26 -0.08 -10.67
N ASN A 119 14.01 -0.17 -10.21
CA ASN A 119 13.20 -1.39 -10.37
C ASN A 119 12.29 -1.37 -11.59
N VAL A 120 11.85 -0.19 -12.06
CA VAL A 120 10.91 -0.09 -13.20
C VAL A 120 11.42 0.87 -14.28
N GLY A 121 12.66 1.35 -14.15
CA GLY A 121 13.26 2.30 -15.11
C GLY A 121 12.55 3.66 -15.14
N TYR A 122 11.69 3.94 -14.16
CA TYR A 122 10.90 5.15 -14.13
C TYR A 122 11.56 6.20 -13.24
N GLU A 123 12.06 7.26 -13.87
CA GLU A 123 12.52 8.45 -13.17
C GLU A 123 11.35 9.43 -12.99
N VAL A 124 11.11 9.86 -11.76
CA VAL A 124 10.11 10.89 -11.47
C VAL A 124 10.57 12.19 -12.12
N LYS A 125 9.83 12.64 -13.14
CA LYS A 125 10.12 13.86 -13.92
C LYS A 125 9.20 15.01 -13.56
N LEU A 126 8.00 14.72 -13.08
CA LEU A 126 7.05 15.74 -12.65
C LEU A 126 7.63 16.60 -11.52
N PRO A 127 7.23 17.89 -11.47
CA PRO A 127 7.48 18.72 -10.32
C PRO A 127 6.89 18.11 -9.06
N PHE A 128 7.64 18.14 -7.96
CA PHE A 128 7.16 17.57 -6.71
C PHE A 128 7.61 18.38 -5.49
N VAL A 129 6.79 18.34 -4.44
CA VAL A 129 7.09 18.91 -3.12
C VAL A 129 7.00 17.82 -2.06
N ASN A 130 7.96 17.82 -1.14
CA ASN A 130 8.05 16.88 -0.02
C ASN A 130 7.74 17.60 1.29
N HIS A 131 6.94 16.98 2.16
CA HIS A 131 6.54 17.59 3.43
C HIS A 131 5.92 18.98 3.27
N ASP A 132 4.94 19.13 2.38
CA ASP A 132 4.23 20.40 2.26
C ASP A 132 3.41 20.68 3.55
N PRO A 133 3.61 21.82 4.23
CA PRO A 133 2.98 22.12 5.51
C PRO A 133 1.59 22.80 5.39
N VAL A 134 1.14 23.14 4.18
CA VAL A 134 -0.01 24.02 3.94
C VAL A 134 -1.10 23.35 3.12
N LEU A 135 -0.76 22.77 1.97
CA LEU A 135 -1.70 22.18 1.01
C LEU A 135 -2.51 21.02 1.63
N GLY A 136 -1.92 20.24 2.52
CA GLY A 136 -2.63 19.20 3.30
C GLY A 136 -3.72 19.75 4.22
N LYS A 137 -3.54 20.95 4.75
CA LYS A 137 -4.51 21.63 5.62
C LYS A 137 -5.60 22.33 4.83
N LEU A 138 -5.27 22.87 3.65
CA LEU A 138 -6.23 23.47 2.72
C LEU A 138 -7.13 22.40 2.08
N PHE A 139 -6.58 21.22 1.81
CA PHE A 139 -7.30 20.11 1.20
C PHE A 139 -7.19 18.85 2.08
N PRO A 140 -7.87 18.83 3.24
CA PRO A 140 -7.84 17.67 4.14
C PRO A 140 -8.30 16.41 3.42
N PHE A 141 -7.57 15.32 3.59
CA PHE A 141 -7.87 14.05 2.95
C PHE A 141 -7.99 12.93 4.00
N ARG A 142 -8.87 11.97 3.73
CA ARG A 142 -8.97 10.70 4.47
C ARG A 142 -8.33 9.57 3.70
N THR A 143 -8.41 9.61 2.37
CA THR A 143 -7.87 8.59 1.48
C THR A 143 -6.99 9.20 0.39
N LEU A 144 -5.97 8.44 -0.02
CA LEU A 144 -5.07 8.80 -1.12
C LEU A 144 -5.14 7.73 -2.23
N PRO A 145 -4.83 8.10 -3.50
CA PRO A 145 -4.48 9.45 -3.95
C PRO A 145 -5.68 10.41 -3.96
N GLN A 146 -5.40 11.71 -3.92
CA GLN A 146 -6.38 12.78 -4.05
C GLN A 146 -5.87 13.84 -5.02
N TYR A 147 -6.71 14.26 -5.96
CA TYR A 147 -6.33 15.24 -6.98
C TYR A 147 -7.13 16.52 -6.81
N ILE A 148 -6.44 17.66 -6.73
CA ILE A 148 -7.07 18.98 -6.69
C ILE A 148 -6.91 19.63 -8.06
N TRP A 149 -8.03 20.06 -8.64
CA TRP A 149 -8.07 20.70 -9.96
C TRP A 149 -8.34 22.18 -9.79
N ILE A 150 -7.41 23.03 -10.20
CA ILE A 150 -7.45 24.48 -10.06
C ILE A 150 -7.41 25.07 -11.47
N ASP A 151 -8.43 25.83 -11.87
CA ASP A 151 -8.48 26.39 -13.22
C ASP A 151 -7.51 27.55 -13.46
N SER A 152 -7.51 28.05 -14.70
CA SER A 152 -6.66 29.14 -15.16
C SER A 152 -6.85 30.47 -14.42
N GLU A 153 -7.95 30.64 -13.68
CA GLU A 153 -8.22 31.83 -12.87
C GLU A 153 -7.77 31.64 -11.41
N GLY A 154 -7.33 30.43 -11.05
CA GLY A 154 -6.94 30.07 -9.69
C GLY A 154 -8.13 29.62 -8.83
N LYS A 155 -9.22 29.13 -9.42
CA LYS A 155 -10.39 28.65 -8.69
C LYS A 155 -10.37 27.13 -8.55
N VAL A 156 -10.69 26.61 -7.36
CA VAL A 156 -10.82 25.16 -7.15
C VAL A 156 -12.05 24.65 -7.90
N ARG A 157 -11.86 23.73 -8.86
CA ARG A 157 -12.91 23.20 -9.72
C ARG A 157 -13.35 21.80 -9.38
N ALA A 158 -12.42 20.98 -8.90
CA ALA A 158 -12.74 19.62 -8.48
C ALA A 158 -11.74 19.08 -7.45
N VAL A 159 -12.22 18.15 -6.63
CA VAL A 159 -11.42 17.27 -5.78
C VAL A 159 -11.78 15.85 -6.19
N THR A 160 -10.85 15.08 -6.73
CA THR A 160 -11.16 13.77 -7.33
C THR A 160 -10.23 12.66 -6.86
N ASP A 161 -10.56 11.42 -7.23
CA ASP A 161 -9.68 10.28 -7.11
C ASP A 161 -8.86 10.09 -8.41
N ILE A 162 -8.12 8.97 -8.45
CA ILE A 162 -7.29 8.55 -9.57
C ILE A 162 -8.06 8.28 -10.87
N LEU A 163 -9.33 7.89 -10.79
CA LEU A 163 -10.15 7.55 -11.96
C LEU A 163 -10.46 8.76 -12.80
N SER A 164 -10.66 9.91 -12.15
CA SER A 164 -11.01 11.15 -12.83
C SER A 164 -9.84 11.76 -13.61
N VAL A 165 -8.61 11.33 -13.38
CA VAL A 165 -7.42 11.90 -14.04
C VAL A 165 -7.19 11.21 -15.39
N THR A 166 -7.90 11.70 -16.42
CA THR A 166 -7.86 11.22 -17.80
C THR A 166 -7.72 12.39 -18.77
N SER A 167 -7.21 12.12 -19.98
CA SER A 167 -7.12 13.13 -21.04
C SER A 167 -8.48 13.74 -21.39
N GLU A 168 -9.54 12.94 -21.32
CA GLU A 168 -10.90 13.40 -21.62
C GLU A 168 -11.43 14.36 -20.56
N ASN A 169 -11.25 14.03 -19.28
CA ASN A 169 -11.65 14.92 -18.19
C ASN A 169 -10.82 16.20 -18.15
N ILE A 170 -9.52 16.14 -18.50
CA ILE A 170 -8.70 17.33 -18.68
C ILE A 170 -9.27 18.23 -19.77
N ARG A 171 -9.57 17.69 -20.96
CA ARG A 171 -10.20 18.45 -22.06
C ARG A 171 -11.54 19.04 -21.65
N HIS A 172 -12.37 18.25 -21.00
CA HIS A 172 -13.68 18.68 -20.52
C HIS A 172 -13.56 19.85 -19.53
N LEU A 173 -12.63 19.78 -18.59
CA LEU A 173 -12.43 20.85 -17.61
C LEU A 173 -11.82 22.12 -18.25
N LEU A 174 -10.89 21.98 -19.20
CA LEU A 174 -10.34 23.10 -19.99
C LEU A 174 -11.43 23.84 -20.80
N GLN A 175 -12.50 23.14 -21.19
CA GLN A 175 -13.68 23.72 -21.87
C GLN A 175 -14.70 24.31 -20.88
N GLY A 176 -14.39 24.37 -19.59
CA GLY A 176 -15.26 24.92 -18.56
C GLY A 176 -16.25 23.90 -17.96
N GLY A 177 -16.10 22.61 -18.27
CA GLY A 177 -16.93 21.54 -17.74
C GLY A 177 -16.80 21.29 -16.23
N PHE A 178 -17.52 20.28 -15.76
CA PHE A 178 -17.52 19.86 -14.34
C PHE A 178 -17.16 18.38 -14.22
N LEU A 179 -16.49 18.03 -13.13
CA LEU A 179 -16.10 16.65 -12.81
C LEU A 179 -16.87 16.14 -11.58
N HIS A 180 -17.05 14.82 -11.52
CA HIS A 180 -17.48 14.15 -10.30
C HIS A 180 -16.40 14.31 -9.23
N ASN A 181 -16.83 14.70 -8.03
CA ASN A 181 -15.93 14.93 -6.92
C ASN A 181 -15.87 13.71 -6.02
N LYS A 182 -14.65 13.34 -5.64
CA LYS A 182 -14.37 12.29 -4.67
C LYS A 182 -15.06 12.60 -3.35
N GLN A 183 -15.78 11.62 -2.82
CA GLN A 183 -16.43 11.74 -1.52
C GLN A 183 -15.67 10.91 -0.50
N ASP A 184 -14.82 11.58 0.30
CA ASP A 184 -14.14 10.93 1.41
C ASP A 184 -15.09 10.66 2.57
N ILE A 185 -15.07 9.44 3.08
CA ILE A 185 -15.90 9.04 4.20
C ILE A 185 -15.13 9.23 5.50
N TYR A 186 -15.12 10.48 5.98
CA TYR A 186 -14.35 10.89 7.16
C TYR A 186 -14.75 10.16 8.44
N ASN A 187 -16.04 9.88 8.60
CA ASN A 187 -16.60 9.25 9.80
C ASN A 187 -16.59 7.72 9.76
N TYR A 188 -15.92 7.11 8.78
CA TYR A 188 -15.83 5.65 8.71
C TYR A 188 -14.96 5.09 9.85
N ASP A 189 -15.61 4.53 10.85
CA ASP A 189 -15.04 3.79 11.97
C ASP A 189 -14.77 2.35 11.52
N ARG A 190 -13.50 2.10 11.21
CA ARG A 190 -13.01 0.76 10.82
C ARG A 190 -13.22 -0.30 11.89
N SER A 191 -13.60 0.04 13.13
CA SER A 191 -13.97 -0.93 14.15
C SER A 191 -15.39 -1.48 13.98
N LYS A 192 -16.29 -0.76 13.29
CA LYS A 192 -17.69 -1.14 13.11
C LYS A 192 -17.95 -1.89 11.79
N PRO A 193 -19.00 -2.73 11.73
CA PRO A 193 -19.42 -3.39 10.49
C PRO A 193 -19.68 -2.40 9.36
N PHE A 194 -19.16 -2.70 8.17
CA PHE A 194 -19.19 -1.79 7.01
C PHE A 194 -20.61 -1.35 6.63
N ALA A 195 -21.56 -2.28 6.62
CA ALA A 195 -22.95 -1.98 6.22
C ALA A 195 -23.74 -1.14 7.25
N ALA A 196 -23.27 -1.07 8.50
CA ALA A 196 -23.86 -0.24 9.55
C ALA A 196 -23.67 1.24 9.23
N GLU A 197 -22.44 1.61 8.88
CA GLU A 197 -22.05 3.00 8.71
C GLU A 197 -22.30 3.52 7.31
N LEU A 198 -22.10 2.69 6.28
CA LEU A 198 -22.04 3.18 4.90
C LEU A 198 -23.36 3.10 4.15
N PHE A 199 -24.31 2.32 4.64
CA PHE A 199 -25.64 2.21 4.05
C PHE A 199 -26.75 2.71 4.98
N GLU A 200 -26.39 3.40 6.06
CA GLU A 200 -27.31 3.91 7.10
C GLU A 200 -28.30 2.84 7.61
N ARG A 201 -27.92 1.57 7.55
CA ARG A 201 -28.79 0.48 7.97
C ARG A 201 -28.73 0.37 9.48
N LYS A 202 -29.90 0.45 10.13
CA LYS A 202 -30.00 0.11 11.56
C LYS A 202 -29.32 -1.24 11.79
N GLU A 203 -28.34 -1.24 12.68
CA GLU A 203 -27.71 -2.48 13.14
C GLU A 203 -28.77 -3.30 13.87
N VAL A 204 -29.23 -4.33 13.18
CA VAL A 204 -30.02 -5.41 13.78
C VAL A 204 -29.02 -6.33 14.46
N ASN A 205 -29.38 -6.93 15.60
CA ASN A 205 -28.56 -7.90 16.35
C ASN A 205 -28.33 -9.19 15.52
N ARG A 206 -27.54 -9.09 14.45
CA ARG A 206 -27.22 -10.16 13.52
C ARG A 206 -26.11 -11.01 14.13
N LYS A 207 -26.39 -12.29 14.32
CA LYS A 207 -25.41 -13.27 14.85
C LYS A 207 -24.43 -13.79 13.80
N TYR A 208 -24.72 -13.54 12.53
CA TYR A 208 -23.91 -13.93 11.39
C TYR A 208 -24.10 -12.89 10.28
N ARG A 209 -23.01 -12.56 9.59
CA ARG A 209 -23.02 -11.74 8.38
C ARG A 209 -21.85 -12.15 7.51
N SER A 210 -22.11 -12.44 6.24
CA SER A 210 -21.10 -12.46 5.19
C SER A 210 -21.59 -11.59 4.04
N GLN A 211 -20.73 -10.73 3.54
CA GLN A 211 -21.07 -9.81 2.47
C GLN A 211 -19.88 -9.55 1.55
N ILE A 212 -20.21 -9.39 0.27
CA ILE A 212 -19.30 -8.96 -0.78
C ILE A 212 -19.94 -7.81 -1.55
N THR A 213 -19.16 -6.77 -1.82
CA THR A 213 -19.53 -5.63 -2.68
C THR A 213 -18.42 -5.38 -3.69
N GLY A 214 -18.71 -4.56 -4.70
CA GLY A 214 -17.67 -4.00 -5.57
C GLY A 214 -16.83 -2.94 -4.87
N TYR A 215 -16.10 -2.17 -5.66
CA TYR A 215 -15.38 -0.98 -5.22
C TYR A 215 -16.30 -0.01 -4.45
N ILE A 216 -15.79 0.51 -3.34
CA ILE A 216 -16.45 1.58 -2.58
C ILE A 216 -15.55 2.81 -2.63
N GLU A 217 -16.07 3.86 -3.26
CA GLU A 217 -15.45 5.18 -3.30
C GLU A 217 -15.32 5.75 -1.88
N GLY A 218 -14.23 6.46 -1.61
CA GLY A 218 -14.03 7.14 -0.33
C GLY A 218 -13.48 6.26 0.81
N ILE A 219 -13.17 4.99 0.56
CA ILE A 219 -12.40 4.14 1.48
C ILE A 219 -11.16 3.53 0.81
N SER A 220 -10.05 3.41 1.55
CA SER A 220 -8.81 2.82 1.03
C SER A 220 -8.87 1.30 0.99
N GLY A 221 -7.96 0.69 0.20
CA GLY A 221 -7.66 -0.73 0.33
C GLY A 221 -7.19 -1.05 1.75
N TYR A 222 -7.81 -2.02 2.44
CA TYR A 222 -7.50 -2.30 3.84
C TYR A 222 -7.75 -3.76 4.23
N ASN A 223 -6.82 -4.33 4.98
CA ASN A 223 -6.85 -5.69 5.49
C ASN A 223 -6.91 -5.67 7.02
N SER A 224 -8.00 -6.14 7.62
CA SER A 224 -8.12 -6.25 9.09
C SER A 224 -8.75 -7.56 9.55
N PHE A 225 -8.25 -8.06 10.67
CA PHE A 225 -8.82 -9.19 11.40
C PHE A 225 -8.81 -8.85 12.89
N GLY A 226 -9.87 -9.19 13.62
CA GLY A 226 -9.92 -8.90 15.05
C GLY A 226 -11.23 -9.31 15.72
N THR A 227 -11.27 -9.16 17.04
CA THR A 227 -12.50 -9.23 17.82
C THR A 227 -13.15 -7.86 17.86
N ASN A 228 -14.44 -7.77 17.56
CA ASN A 228 -15.18 -6.50 17.70
C ASN A 228 -15.19 -6.11 19.18
N GLY A 229 -14.60 -4.96 19.56
CA GLY A 229 -14.29 -4.63 20.97
C GLY A 229 -15.49 -4.55 21.93
N THR A 230 -16.72 -4.62 21.41
CA THR A 230 -17.97 -4.58 22.20
C THR A 230 -18.78 -5.88 22.12
N VAL A 231 -18.47 -6.78 21.18
CA VAL A 231 -19.24 -8.02 20.93
C VAL A 231 -18.27 -9.18 20.74
N ARG A 232 -18.57 -10.33 21.34
CA ARG A 232 -17.83 -11.60 21.19
C ARG A 232 -17.93 -12.17 19.76
N GLU A 233 -17.40 -11.43 18.80
CA GLU A 233 -17.46 -11.69 17.37
C GLU A 233 -16.07 -11.55 16.75
N ARG A 234 -15.70 -12.52 15.92
CA ARG A 234 -14.58 -12.42 14.98
C ARG A 234 -15.06 -11.70 13.73
N ARG A 235 -14.32 -10.66 13.36
CA ARG A 235 -14.51 -9.93 12.12
C ARG A 235 -13.28 -10.08 11.23
N VAL A 236 -13.51 -10.42 9.97
CA VAL A 236 -12.53 -10.33 8.90
C VAL A 236 -13.04 -9.32 7.88
N TYR A 237 -12.24 -8.30 7.60
CA TYR A 237 -12.60 -7.21 6.71
C TYR A 237 -11.50 -6.95 5.68
N ARG A 238 -11.90 -6.85 4.41
CA ARG A 238 -11.05 -6.60 3.24
C ARG A 238 -11.74 -5.55 2.40
N SER A 239 -11.16 -4.37 2.21
CA SER A 239 -11.74 -3.37 1.29
C SER A 239 -10.94 -3.20 0.03
N ASN A 240 -11.64 -2.97 -1.08
CA ASN A 240 -11.12 -2.58 -2.38
C ASN A 240 -9.90 -3.42 -2.82
N MET A 241 -10.03 -4.76 -2.78
CA MET A 241 -8.99 -5.72 -3.15
C MET A 241 -9.34 -6.52 -4.41
N ARG A 242 -8.32 -6.88 -5.19
CA ARG A 242 -8.46 -7.85 -6.29
C ARG A 242 -8.80 -9.24 -5.79
N LEU A 243 -9.51 -10.04 -6.61
CA LEU A 243 -9.93 -11.41 -6.29
C LEU A 243 -8.76 -12.30 -5.83
N LYS A 244 -7.65 -12.31 -6.58
CA LYS A 244 -6.47 -13.09 -6.18
C LYS A 244 -5.98 -12.76 -4.76
N MET A 245 -6.01 -11.48 -4.38
CA MET A 245 -5.60 -11.03 -3.05
C MET A 245 -6.59 -11.48 -1.97
N LEU A 246 -7.90 -11.42 -2.24
CA LEU A 246 -8.92 -11.96 -1.32
C LEU A 246 -8.72 -13.46 -1.05
N LEU A 247 -8.25 -14.19 -2.04
CA LEU A 247 -7.99 -15.63 -1.97
C LEU A 247 -6.68 -15.95 -1.25
N THR A 248 -5.61 -15.22 -1.51
CA THR A 248 -4.27 -15.60 -1.00
C THR A 248 -3.87 -14.96 0.33
N LEU A 249 -4.52 -13.87 0.75
CA LEU A 249 -4.23 -13.22 2.03
C LEU A 249 -4.72 -14.03 3.24
N ASP A 250 -4.00 -13.87 4.36
CA ASP A 250 -4.39 -14.33 5.70
C ASP A 250 -4.88 -15.78 5.76
N ARG A 251 -4.16 -16.68 5.08
CA ARG A 251 -4.24 -18.11 5.41
C ARG A 251 -5.61 -18.73 5.15
N VAL A 252 -6.47 -18.09 4.34
CA VAL A 252 -7.82 -18.57 3.96
C VAL A 252 -7.80 -20.04 3.51
N PHE A 253 -6.65 -20.50 3.01
CA PHE A 253 -6.45 -21.87 2.55
C PHE A 253 -5.43 -22.70 3.36
N ASP A 254 -5.05 -22.36 4.60
CA ASP A 254 -4.03 -23.16 5.32
C ASP A 254 -4.43 -24.61 5.59
N GLU A 255 -5.72 -24.92 5.76
CA GLU A 255 -6.14 -26.33 5.92
C GLU A 255 -5.87 -27.14 4.65
N LEU A 256 -5.86 -26.50 3.48
CA LEU A 256 -5.35 -27.10 2.25
C LEU A 256 -3.81 -27.19 2.22
N ARG A 257 -3.10 -26.60 3.20
CA ARG A 257 -1.63 -26.66 3.37
C ARG A 257 -1.20 -27.77 4.35
N GLY A 258 -2.10 -28.25 5.22
CA GLY A 258 -1.83 -29.22 6.31
C GLY A 258 -1.49 -28.55 7.65
N ASP A 259 -1.40 -29.33 8.73
CA ASP A 259 -1.22 -28.86 10.13
C ASP A 259 0.06 -28.08 10.42
N LYS A 260 1.04 -28.10 9.50
CA LYS A 260 2.22 -27.24 9.61
C LYS A 260 1.87 -25.88 9.02
N VAL A 261 1.96 -24.84 9.85
CA VAL A 261 1.85 -23.44 9.43
C VAL A 261 3.00 -23.11 8.46
N ILE A 262 2.85 -23.50 7.19
CA ILE A 262 3.75 -23.09 6.12
C ILE A 262 3.42 -21.62 5.85
N ARG A 263 4.26 -20.73 6.36
CA ARG A 263 4.19 -19.31 6.01
C ARG A 263 4.57 -19.21 4.53
N ASN A 264 3.58 -18.85 3.71
CA ASN A 264 3.68 -18.68 2.26
C ASN A 264 3.76 -20.01 1.50
N PHE A 265 2.59 -20.50 1.06
CA PHE A 265 2.56 -21.50 -0.01
C PHE A 265 3.18 -20.85 -1.24
N PRO A 266 4.20 -21.45 -1.87
CA PRO A 266 4.83 -20.86 -3.03
C PRO A 266 3.79 -20.59 -4.12
N ASN A 267 3.92 -19.48 -4.84
CA ASN A 267 3.03 -19.20 -5.98
C ASN A 267 3.02 -20.36 -6.99
N SER A 268 4.14 -21.08 -7.11
CA SER A 268 4.31 -22.28 -7.93
C SER A 268 3.46 -23.49 -7.50
N GLN A 269 2.91 -23.49 -6.29
CA GLN A 269 2.02 -24.54 -5.81
C GLN A 269 0.52 -24.16 -5.92
N ILE A 270 0.21 -22.99 -6.49
CA ILE A 270 -1.15 -22.52 -6.76
C ILE A 270 -1.38 -22.46 -8.27
N ILE A 271 -2.41 -23.14 -8.75
CA ILE A 271 -2.74 -23.20 -10.17
C ILE A 271 -4.16 -22.66 -10.38
N PHE A 272 -4.30 -21.64 -11.22
CA PHE A 272 -5.59 -21.13 -11.67
C PHE A 272 -5.91 -21.70 -13.05
N LYS A 273 -6.90 -22.60 -13.14
CA LYS A 273 -7.44 -23.19 -14.37
C LYS A 273 -8.90 -22.75 -14.55
N THR A 274 -9.09 -21.46 -14.75
CA THR A 274 -10.40 -20.81 -14.79
C THR A 274 -10.51 -19.91 -16.00
N THR A 275 -11.71 -19.82 -16.58
CA THR A 275 -12.01 -18.89 -17.67
C THR A 275 -12.39 -17.50 -17.15
N ASN A 276 -12.43 -17.29 -15.83
CA ASN A 276 -12.81 -15.99 -15.26
C ASN A 276 -11.63 -15.00 -15.36
N PRO A 277 -11.76 -13.90 -16.15
CA PRO A 277 -10.66 -12.97 -16.41
C PRO A 277 -10.18 -12.24 -15.15
N LYS A 278 -10.96 -12.24 -14.07
CA LYS A 278 -10.56 -11.67 -12.77
C LYS A 278 -9.40 -12.45 -12.11
N PHE A 279 -9.07 -13.63 -12.61
CA PHE A 279 -7.88 -14.40 -12.24
C PHE A 279 -6.68 -14.17 -13.17
N GLU A 280 -6.79 -13.31 -14.18
CA GLU A 280 -5.65 -12.95 -15.02
C GLU A 280 -4.86 -11.81 -14.40
N SER A 281 -5.53 -10.82 -13.79
CA SER A 281 -4.87 -9.67 -13.16
C SER A 281 -3.85 -10.13 -12.11
N ASP A 282 -2.59 -9.71 -12.28
CA ASP A 282 -1.52 -10.17 -11.40
C ASP A 282 -1.67 -9.57 -10.00
N PHE A 283 -1.07 -10.21 -9.00
CA PHE A 283 -1.11 -9.80 -7.59
C PHE A 283 -0.67 -8.34 -7.38
N ARG A 284 0.08 -7.79 -8.35
CA ARG A 284 0.74 -6.48 -8.30
C ARG A 284 0.88 -5.83 -9.68
N SER A 285 0.15 -6.28 -10.72
CA SER A 285 0.27 -5.61 -12.04
C SER A 285 -0.33 -4.21 -11.94
N ALA A 286 0.56 -3.23 -12.03
CA ALA A 286 0.33 -1.78 -12.06
C ALA A 286 -0.42 -1.30 -13.32
N ASP A 287 -0.87 -2.22 -14.17
CA ASP A 287 -1.57 -1.89 -15.40
C ASP A 287 -3.05 -1.62 -15.08
N SER A 288 -3.32 -0.35 -14.77
CA SER A 288 -4.63 0.27 -14.57
C SER A 288 -5.40 -0.13 -13.29
N PHE A 289 -5.64 0.88 -12.45
CA PHE A 289 -6.69 0.80 -11.43
C PHE A 289 -8.04 0.62 -12.15
N ASN A 290 -8.66 -0.54 -11.96
CA ASN A 290 -9.97 -0.89 -12.52
C ASN A 290 -10.94 -1.21 -11.35
N PRO A 291 -11.93 -0.35 -11.06
CA PRO A 291 -12.82 -0.54 -9.92
C PRO A 291 -13.69 -1.80 -10.06
N ASP A 292 -13.94 -2.28 -11.28
CA ASP A 292 -14.69 -3.52 -11.54
C ASP A 292 -13.93 -4.79 -11.11
N GLU A 293 -12.61 -4.67 -10.92
CA GLU A 293 -11.75 -5.73 -10.43
C GLU A 293 -11.54 -5.68 -8.91
N LEU A 294 -12.07 -4.65 -8.23
CA LEU A 294 -11.91 -4.47 -6.80
C LEU A 294 -13.19 -4.86 -6.04
N TYR A 295 -12.96 -5.57 -4.94
CA TYR A 295 -14.02 -6.13 -4.10
C TYR A 295 -13.78 -5.77 -2.65
N THR A 296 -14.87 -5.50 -1.95
CA THR A 296 -14.87 -5.39 -0.48
C THR A 296 -15.61 -6.58 0.09
N TYR A 297 -14.96 -7.32 0.99
CA TYR A 297 -15.48 -8.51 1.63
C TYR A 297 -15.43 -8.35 3.15
N GLU A 298 -16.54 -8.67 3.82
CA GLU A 298 -16.65 -8.67 5.27
C GLU A 298 -17.40 -9.91 5.76
N ILE A 299 -16.83 -10.57 6.76
CA ILE A 299 -17.52 -11.63 7.51
C ILE A 299 -17.44 -11.37 9.01
N LEU A 300 -18.58 -11.54 9.68
CA LEU A 300 -18.77 -11.50 11.13
C LEU A 300 -19.32 -12.85 11.59
N LEU A 301 -18.61 -13.48 12.52
CA LEU A 301 -18.91 -14.78 13.09
C LEU A 301 -18.69 -14.76 14.61
N PRO A 302 -19.32 -15.64 15.40
CA PRO A 302 -19.03 -15.77 16.83
C PRO A 302 -17.53 -15.99 17.10
N ASP A 303 -16.99 -15.36 18.15
CA ASP A 303 -15.57 -15.51 18.52
C ASP A 303 -15.22 -16.91 19.05
N THR A 304 -16.22 -17.67 19.48
CA THR A 304 -16.12 -19.06 19.90
C THR A 304 -15.75 -20.00 18.77
N LEU A 305 -16.03 -19.63 17.51
CA LEU A 305 -15.64 -20.44 16.36
C LEU A 305 -14.11 -20.34 16.17
N PRO A 306 -13.44 -21.48 15.91
CA PRO A 306 -12.03 -21.46 15.57
C PRO A 306 -11.83 -20.73 14.24
N PHE A 307 -10.65 -20.13 14.07
CA PHE A 307 -10.34 -19.40 12.82
C PHE A 307 -10.37 -20.33 11.59
N THR A 308 -10.16 -21.62 11.77
CA THR A 308 -10.34 -22.66 10.75
C THR A 308 -11.73 -22.59 10.10
N VAL A 309 -12.76 -22.61 10.93
CA VAL A 309 -14.16 -22.52 10.50
C VAL A 309 -14.46 -21.17 9.83
N VAL A 310 -13.94 -20.06 10.36
CA VAL A 310 -14.10 -18.73 9.72
C VAL A 310 -13.60 -18.75 8.27
N ARG A 311 -12.49 -19.44 8.02
CA ARG A 311 -11.91 -19.57 6.68
C ARG A 311 -12.71 -20.47 5.76
N ASP A 312 -13.33 -21.52 6.28
CA ASP A 312 -14.25 -22.36 5.49
C ASP A 312 -15.40 -21.53 4.96
N PHE A 313 -16.02 -20.69 5.79
CA PHE A 313 -17.04 -19.74 5.35
C PHE A 313 -16.53 -18.82 4.24
N MET A 314 -15.37 -18.18 4.45
CA MET A 314 -14.78 -17.30 3.44
C MET A 314 -14.54 -18.02 2.11
N ARG A 315 -14.01 -19.24 2.17
CA ARG A 315 -13.75 -20.07 0.99
C ARG A 315 -15.05 -20.40 0.26
N GLU A 316 -16.09 -20.80 0.97
CA GLU A 316 -17.40 -21.12 0.39
C GLU A 316 -18.09 -19.89 -0.19
N ASP A 317 -17.98 -18.73 0.46
CA ASP A 317 -18.55 -17.47 -0.01
C ASP A 317 -17.91 -17.03 -1.33
N LEU A 318 -16.58 -16.99 -1.37
CA LEU A 318 -15.82 -16.61 -2.57
C LEU A 318 -16.00 -17.63 -3.70
N SER A 319 -15.96 -18.93 -3.39
CA SER A 319 -16.20 -20.02 -4.36
C SER A 319 -17.57 -19.92 -5.01
N ARG A 320 -18.62 -19.65 -4.22
CA ARG A 320 -20.00 -19.48 -4.72
C ARG A 320 -20.15 -18.22 -5.56
N TYR A 321 -19.62 -17.09 -5.10
CA TYR A 321 -19.80 -15.82 -5.79
C TYR A 321 -19.04 -15.75 -7.12
N PHE A 322 -17.79 -16.22 -7.15
CA PHE A 322 -16.93 -16.18 -8.35
C PHE A 322 -16.96 -17.47 -9.18
N ASN A 323 -17.83 -18.42 -8.82
CA ASN A 323 -18.09 -19.67 -9.52
C ASN A 323 -16.85 -20.53 -9.81
N PHE A 324 -16.06 -20.82 -8.78
CA PHE A 324 -14.89 -21.71 -8.90
C PHE A 324 -14.89 -22.79 -7.83
N ASN A 325 -14.29 -23.94 -8.13
CA ASN A 325 -13.97 -25.01 -7.21
C ASN A 325 -12.49 -24.93 -6.81
N ILE A 326 -12.18 -25.46 -5.62
CA ILE A 326 -10.82 -25.55 -5.11
C ILE A 326 -10.54 -26.99 -4.75
N LYS A 327 -9.40 -27.51 -5.19
CA LYS A 327 -8.95 -28.86 -4.86
C LYS A 327 -7.52 -28.84 -4.37
N ARG A 328 -7.26 -29.53 -3.25
CA ARG A 328 -5.91 -29.93 -2.84
C ARG A 328 -5.64 -31.33 -3.37
N GLU A 329 -4.51 -31.53 -3.99
CA GLU A 329 -4.06 -32.84 -4.45
C GLU A 329 -2.55 -32.98 -4.28
N GLU A 330 -2.10 -34.18 -3.94
CA GLU A 330 -0.68 -34.50 -3.88
C GLU A 330 -0.20 -34.76 -5.31
N ARG A 331 0.80 -33.98 -5.77
CA ARG A 331 1.40 -34.15 -7.09
C ARG A 331 2.91 -34.28 -6.98
N LYS A 332 3.45 -35.16 -7.81
CA LYS A 332 4.90 -35.21 -8.02
C LYS A 332 5.28 -34.00 -8.86
N VAL A 333 6.05 -33.09 -8.28
CA VAL A 333 6.48 -31.85 -8.93
C VAL A 333 8.00 -31.69 -8.82
N PRO A 334 8.63 -31.01 -9.80
CA PRO A 334 10.02 -30.62 -9.66
C PRO A 334 10.17 -29.66 -8.46
N VAL A 335 11.24 -29.84 -7.71
CA VAL A 335 11.63 -29.00 -6.58
C VAL A 335 13.12 -28.73 -6.59
N TYR A 336 13.50 -27.62 -5.97
CA TYR A 336 14.87 -27.33 -5.59
C TYR A 336 15.08 -27.74 -4.14
N VAL A 337 16.02 -28.65 -3.89
CA VAL A 337 16.42 -29.04 -2.54
C VAL A 337 17.75 -28.39 -2.21
N LEU A 338 17.73 -27.52 -1.19
CA LEU A 338 18.92 -26.85 -0.68
C LEU A 338 19.68 -27.78 0.27
N LYS A 339 20.99 -27.85 0.05
CA LYS A 339 21.97 -28.47 0.94
C LYS A 339 23.02 -27.45 1.33
N SER A 340 23.33 -27.33 2.61
CA SER A 340 24.34 -26.40 3.08
C SER A 340 25.75 -26.90 2.76
N THR A 341 26.66 -25.97 2.51
CA THR A 341 28.09 -26.23 2.38
C THR A 341 28.84 -25.55 3.52
N PRO A 342 30.11 -25.92 3.81
CA PRO A 342 30.93 -25.22 4.79
C PRO A 342 31.09 -23.71 4.54
N ARG A 343 30.82 -23.23 3.31
CA ARG A 343 30.84 -21.80 2.96
C ARG A 343 29.73 -21.01 3.67
N LEU A 344 28.62 -21.65 4.04
CA LEU A 344 27.49 -21.01 4.69
C LEU A 344 27.87 -20.37 6.04
N ALA A 345 28.85 -20.93 6.76
CA ALA A 345 29.35 -20.36 8.02
C ALA A 345 29.94 -18.94 7.86
N LYS A 346 30.35 -18.54 6.65
CA LYS A 346 30.96 -17.22 6.38
C LYS A 346 29.96 -16.07 6.35
N ILE A 347 28.67 -16.38 6.31
CA ILE A 347 27.57 -15.40 6.26
C ILE A 347 26.70 -15.45 7.50
N GLU A 348 27.19 -16.10 8.57
CA GLU A 348 26.53 -16.05 9.88
C GLU A 348 26.33 -14.59 10.30
N SER A 349 25.14 -14.29 10.77
CA SER A 349 24.71 -12.94 11.10
C SER A 349 25.51 -12.44 12.30
N THR A 350 26.15 -11.28 12.14
CA THR A 350 26.82 -10.57 13.24
C THR A 350 25.88 -9.58 13.92
N PHE A 351 24.58 -9.64 13.61
CA PHE A 351 23.56 -8.69 14.05
C PHE A 351 23.40 -8.70 15.57
N ASP A 352 23.97 -7.68 16.23
CA ASP A 352 23.87 -7.49 17.67
C ASP A 352 22.56 -6.75 18.01
N VAL A 353 21.57 -7.55 18.41
CA VAL A 353 20.24 -7.10 18.85
C VAL A 353 20.31 -6.02 19.93
N VAL A 354 21.38 -5.96 20.73
CA VAL A 354 21.52 -5.02 21.84
C VAL A 354 22.08 -3.66 21.39
N LYS A 355 22.94 -3.62 20.37
CA LYS A 355 23.58 -2.38 19.88
C LYS A 355 22.79 -1.64 18.80
N GLU A 356 22.08 -2.36 17.94
CA GLU A 356 21.35 -1.74 16.81
C GLU A 356 19.89 -1.38 17.15
N ALA A 357 19.41 -1.76 18.34
CA ALA A 357 18.06 -1.46 18.82
C ALA A 357 17.98 -0.14 19.59
N VAL A 358 17.98 1.00 18.88
CA VAL A 358 17.35 2.23 19.40
C VAL A 358 15.80 2.17 19.25
N ALA A 359 15.27 1.17 18.53
CA ALA A 359 13.84 1.03 18.32
C ALA A 359 13.23 -0.11 19.16
N THR A 360 12.75 0.20 20.36
CA THR A 360 11.73 -0.50 21.18
C THR A 360 11.84 -2.02 21.43
N ALA A 361 11.37 -2.47 22.60
CA ALA A 361 11.36 -3.86 23.07
C ALA A 361 10.61 -4.89 22.18
N TYR A 362 10.04 -4.46 21.04
CA TYR A 362 9.26 -5.27 20.11
C TYR A 362 10.11 -6.04 19.07
N TYR A 363 11.37 -5.65 18.84
CA TYR A 363 12.21 -6.19 17.75
C TYR A 363 13.31 -7.16 18.20
N LYS A 364 13.43 -7.45 19.49
CA LYS A 364 14.58 -8.18 20.06
C LYS A 364 14.74 -9.66 19.61
N THR A 365 13.85 -10.21 18.79
CA THR A 365 13.87 -11.64 18.42
C THR A 365 13.49 -11.96 16.98
N ARG A 366 13.29 -10.96 16.11
CA ARG A 366 12.80 -11.17 14.73
C ARG A 366 13.87 -10.82 13.69
N SER A 367 13.89 -11.60 12.61
CA SER A 367 14.63 -11.28 11.38
C SER A 367 14.21 -9.90 10.85
N VAL A 368 15.18 -9.08 10.45
CA VAL A 368 14.93 -7.78 9.82
C VAL A 368 14.96 -7.98 8.31
N HIS A 369 13.95 -7.49 7.61
CA HIS A 369 13.87 -7.72 6.18
C HIS A 369 13.41 -6.49 5.41
N SER A 370 13.93 -6.36 4.20
CA SER A 370 13.47 -5.44 3.17
C SER A 370 13.06 -6.30 1.98
N MET A 371 11.81 -6.77 2.01
CA MET A 371 11.21 -7.62 0.97
C MET A 371 10.17 -6.86 0.16
N ASP A 372 10.19 -5.54 0.20
CA ASP A 372 9.37 -4.72 -0.70
C ASP A 372 9.87 -4.98 -2.13
N LYS A 373 8.95 -5.24 -3.09
CA LYS A 373 9.31 -5.39 -4.51
C LYS A 373 10.15 -4.20 -4.97
N ASN A 374 9.80 -3.05 -4.44
CA ASN A 374 10.42 -1.80 -4.77
C ASN A 374 11.67 -1.56 -3.94
N ALA A 375 12.04 -2.30 -2.88
CA ALA A 375 13.25 -1.99 -2.10
C ALA A 375 14.55 -1.87 -2.94
N SER A 376 15.32 -0.79 -2.73
CA SER A 376 16.62 -0.48 -3.39
C SER A 376 17.73 -1.44 -2.94
N LYS A 377 17.64 -1.91 -1.70
CA LYS A 377 18.35 -3.08 -1.23
C LYS A 377 17.34 -4.06 -0.64
N LYS A 378 17.28 -5.23 -1.25
CA LYS A 378 16.49 -6.35 -0.75
C LYS A 378 17.39 -7.17 0.16
N TYR A 379 16.93 -7.43 1.38
CA TYR A 379 17.74 -8.18 2.32
C TYR A 379 16.88 -8.90 3.35
N LEU A 380 17.47 -9.92 3.94
CA LEU A 380 16.94 -10.66 5.07
C LEU A 380 18.10 -10.88 6.04
N LYS A 381 18.13 -10.08 7.10
CA LYS A 381 19.15 -10.13 8.16
C LYS A 381 18.63 -10.88 9.37
N ASN A 382 19.55 -11.48 10.11
CA ASN A 382 19.27 -12.23 11.32
C ASN A 382 18.16 -13.27 11.10
N ALA A 383 18.28 -14.10 10.05
CA ALA A 383 17.22 -15.02 9.63
C ALA A 383 17.66 -16.49 9.59
N THR A 384 16.70 -17.39 9.79
CA THR A 384 16.90 -18.82 9.55
C THR A 384 16.87 -19.14 8.06
N ILE A 385 17.39 -20.31 7.71
CA ILE A 385 17.28 -20.87 6.35
C ILE A 385 15.81 -21.15 6.01
N GLU A 386 14.98 -21.55 6.98
CA GLU A 386 13.54 -21.68 6.79
C GLU A 386 12.89 -20.34 6.39
N GLN A 387 13.30 -19.22 7.02
CA GLN A 387 12.82 -17.90 6.66
C GLN A 387 13.29 -17.48 5.25
N LEU A 388 14.53 -17.81 4.87
CA LEU A 388 15.01 -17.63 3.50
C LEU A 388 14.14 -18.41 2.51
N ILE A 389 13.92 -19.70 2.74
CA ILE A 389 13.11 -20.57 1.87
C ILE A 389 11.69 -20.00 1.73
N ASN A 390 11.05 -19.61 2.84
CA ASN A 390 9.71 -19.01 2.82
C ASN A 390 9.66 -17.68 2.05
N VAL A 391 10.75 -16.92 2.07
CA VAL A 391 10.90 -15.71 1.27
C VAL A 391 11.01 -16.06 -0.21
N LEU A 392 11.95 -16.94 -0.58
CA LEU A 392 12.24 -17.31 -1.96
C LEU A 392 11.04 -17.95 -2.66
N ASN A 393 10.29 -18.77 -1.92
CA ASN A 393 9.08 -19.42 -2.41
C ASN A 393 7.96 -18.45 -2.79
N ASN A 394 7.96 -17.19 -2.31
CA ASN A 394 6.96 -16.20 -2.74
C ASN A 394 7.08 -15.82 -4.23
N PHE A 395 8.21 -16.08 -4.86
CA PHE A 395 8.46 -15.68 -6.25
C PHE A 395 9.11 -16.77 -7.10
N SER A 396 9.69 -17.81 -6.49
CA SER A 396 10.22 -18.94 -7.23
C SER A 396 9.11 -19.70 -7.98
N GLN A 397 9.36 -19.94 -9.27
CA GLN A 397 8.50 -20.77 -10.12
C GLN A 397 8.58 -22.26 -9.78
N ILE A 398 9.63 -22.68 -9.06
CA ILE A 398 9.83 -24.05 -8.60
C ILE A 398 9.93 -24.05 -7.07
N PRO A 399 9.16 -24.89 -6.34
CA PRO A 399 9.22 -24.94 -4.89
C PRO A 399 10.63 -25.25 -4.39
N ILE A 400 11.07 -24.50 -3.40
CA ILE A 400 12.36 -24.67 -2.73
C ILE A 400 12.12 -25.33 -1.37
N LEU A 401 12.88 -26.37 -1.09
CA LEU A 401 12.84 -27.19 0.13
C LEU A 401 14.26 -27.35 0.70
N SER A 402 14.37 -27.95 1.88
CA SER A 402 15.63 -28.49 2.38
C SER A 402 15.40 -29.88 2.97
N ASP A 403 16.30 -30.82 2.64
CA ASP A 403 16.33 -32.16 3.24
C ASP A 403 17.11 -32.15 4.59
N GLU A 404 17.75 -31.03 4.95
CA GLU A 404 18.47 -30.88 6.21
C GLU A 404 17.49 -30.57 7.35
N VAL A 405 17.50 -31.39 8.39
CA VAL A 405 16.96 -30.97 9.68
C VAL A 405 17.94 -29.94 10.20
N PHE A 406 17.63 -28.65 10.06
CA PHE A 406 18.41 -27.58 10.69
C PHE A 406 18.24 -27.70 12.21
N THR A 407 19.02 -28.60 12.81
CA THR A 407 19.02 -28.97 14.23
C THR A 407 19.34 -27.79 15.14
N HIS A 408 19.90 -26.71 14.60
CA HIS A 408 20.08 -25.44 15.28
C HIS A 408 19.03 -24.42 14.80
N GLN A 409 17.86 -24.41 15.45
CA GLN A 409 16.89 -23.32 15.37
C GLN A 409 17.47 -21.94 15.79
N SER A 410 18.72 -21.90 16.27
CA SER A 410 19.44 -20.74 16.77
C SER A 410 20.40 -20.08 15.78
N GLN A 411 20.89 -20.77 14.74
CA GLN A 411 21.79 -20.14 13.76
C GLN A 411 21.02 -19.17 12.86
N ARG A 412 21.67 -18.04 12.56
CA ARG A 412 21.07 -16.89 11.88
C ARG A 412 22.05 -16.37 10.86
N TYR A 413 21.53 -15.95 9.72
CA TYR A 413 22.33 -15.55 8.56
C TYR A 413 21.82 -14.23 7.98
N ASP A 414 22.72 -13.57 7.26
CA ASP A 414 22.46 -12.31 6.59
C ASP A 414 22.48 -12.49 5.07
N PHE A 415 21.32 -12.36 4.45
CA PHE A 415 21.13 -12.44 3.01
C PHE A 415 20.92 -11.06 2.44
N ASP A 416 21.70 -10.70 1.42
CA ASP A 416 21.37 -9.61 0.52
C ASP A 416 20.81 -10.27 -0.74
N PHE A 417 19.68 -9.78 -1.23
CA PHE A 417 19.04 -10.29 -2.43
C PHE A 417 19.35 -9.38 -3.62
N PRO A 418 19.41 -9.94 -4.84
CA PRO A 418 19.55 -9.13 -6.04
C PRO A 418 18.30 -8.24 -6.24
N ASN A 419 18.47 -7.11 -6.90
CA ASN A 419 17.37 -6.15 -7.10
C ASN A 419 16.23 -6.75 -7.94
N ASN A 420 16.54 -7.63 -8.88
CA ASN A 420 15.57 -8.38 -9.69
C ASN A 420 15.06 -9.67 -9.01
N LEU A 421 15.09 -9.76 -7.67
CA LEU A 421 14.69 -10.96 -6.90
C LEU A 421 13.40 -11.65 -7.40
N TYR A 422 12.39 -10.86 -7.76
CA TYR A 422 11.06 -11.33 -8.16
C TYR A 422 11.01 -11.86 -9.61
N GLU A 423 12.07 -11.63 -10.38
CA GLU A 423 12.18 -11.92 -11.81
C GLU A 423 13.39 -12.83 -12.10
N LEU A 424 13.99 -13.40 -11.04
CA LEU A 424 15.12 -14.31 -11.20
C LEU A 424 14.72 -15.50 -12.05
N THR A 425 15.54 -15.79 -13.07
CA THR A 425 15.46 -17.08 -13.75
C THR A 425 15.87 -18.20 -12.80
N SER A 426 15.52 -19.44 -13.17
CA SER A 426 15.93 -20.64 -12.44
C SER A 426 17.44 -20.72 -12.24
N GLU A 427 18.21 -20.35 -13.25
CA GLU A 427 19.67 -20.32 -13.26
C GLU A 427 20.19 -19.24 -12.32
N GLN A 428 19.67 -18.02 -12.42
CA GLN A 428 20.07 -16.89 -11.56
C GLN A 428 19.78 -17.18 -10.08
N LEU A 429 18.65 -17.84 -9.78
CA LEU A 429 18.32 -18.26 -8.42
C LEU A 429 19.32 -19.30 -7.88
N LYS A 430 19.72 -20.28 -8.70
CA LYS A 430 20.72 -21.29 -8.31
C LYS A 430 22.08 -20.66 -8.09
N GLU A 431 22.52 -19.76 -8.97
CA GLU A 431 23.78 -19.02 -8.83
C GLU A 431 23.79 -18.16 -7.57
N TYR A 432 22.67 -17.47 -7.30
CA TYR A 432 22.47 -16.71 -6.08
C TYR A 432 22.66 -17.58 -4.83
N LEU A 433 21.95 -18.71 -4.75
CA LEU A 433 22.02 -19.64 -3.64
C LEU A 433 23.43 -20.23 -3.47
N LEU A 434 24.11 -20.56 -4.57
CA LEU A 434 25.49 -21.03 -4.57
C LEU A 434 26.46 -20.00 -3.99
N SER A 435 26.26 -18.71 -4.31
CA SER A 435 27.10 -17.63 -3.77
C SER A 435 27.05 -17.53 -2.24
N TYR A 436 25.91 -17.89 -1.65
CA TYR A 436 25.66 -17.95 -0.20
C TYR A 436 26.01 -19.31 0.43
N GLY A 437 26.57 -20.24 -0.34
CA GLY A 437 27.03 -21.53 0.17
C GLY A 437 25.96 -22.61 0.22
N PHE A 438 24.94 -22.55 -0.65
CA PHE A 438 23.99 -23.64 -0.85
C PHE A 438 24.27 -24.39 -2.16
N GLU A 439 24.30 -25.71 -2.10
CA GLU A 439 24.13 -26.54 -3.29
C GLU A 439 22.63 -26.73 -3.55
N VAL A 440 22.22 -26.58 -4.81
CA VAL A 440 20.83 -26.76 -5.22
C VAL A 440 20.71 -28.04 -6.03
N ALA A 441 20.01 -29.04 -5.47
CA ALA A 441 19.70 -30.28 -6.18
C ALA A 441 18.29 -30.22 -6.76
N GLU A 442 18.16 -30.52 -8.05
CA GLU A 442 16.87 -30.76 -8.68
C GLU A 442 16.37 -32.15 -8.34
N LYS A 443 15.18 -32.23 -7.76
CA LYS A 443 14.54 -33.49 -7.42
C LYS A 443 13.06 -33.41 -7.72
N GLU A 444 12.42 -34.56 -7.74
CA GLU A 444 10.97 -34.63 -7.67
C GLU A 444 10.53 -34.91 -6.23
N ARG A 445 9.45 -34.24 -5.81
CA ARG A 445 8.80 -34.49 -4.51
C ARG A 445 7.30 -34.53 -4.69
N LEU A 446 6.67 -35.37 -3.88
CA LEU A 446 5.22 -35.34 -3.71
C LEU A 446 4.90 -34.12 -2.82
N LEU A 447 4.26 -33.11 -3.40
CA LEU A 447 3.85 -31.91 -2.68
C LEU A 447 2.35 -31.65 -2.88
N PRO A 448 1.69 -31.01 -1.90
CA PRO A 448 0.34 -30.53 -2.10
C PRO A 448 0.30 -29.41 -3.12
N ILE A 449 -0.65 -29.48 -4.04
CA ILE A 449 -0.95 -28.44 -5.02
C ILE A 449 -2.39 -28.02 -4.82
N VAL A 450 -2.63 -26.71 -4.83
CA VAL A 450 -3.97 -26.12 -4.76
C VAL A 450 -4.36 -25.68 -6.17
N THR A 451 -5.40 -26.31 -6.72
CA THR A 451 -5.92 -25.97 -8.05
C THR A 451 -7.28 -25.29 -7.90
N PHE A 452 -7.44 -24.15 -8.57
CA PHE A 452 -8.70 -23.46 -8.79
C PHE A 452 -9.23 -23.84 -10.17
N THR A 453 -10.48 -24.29 -10.27
CA THR A 453 -11.13 -24.65 -11.55
C THR A 453 -12.51 -24.03 -11.63
N ASP A 454 -13.05 -23.80 -12.82
CA ASP A 454 -14.46 -23.38 -12.94
C ASP A 454 -15.40 -24.43 -12.33
N ARG A 455 -16.52 -23.95 -11.78
CA ARG A 455 -17.61 -24.81 -11.33
C ARG A 455 -18.60 -24.95 -12.49
N TYR A 456 -18.68 -26.16 -13.03
CA TYR A 456 -19.65 -26.57 -14.05
C TYR A 456 -21.01 -26.90 -13.43
#